data_AF-M3BRS6-F1
#
_entry.id   AF-M3BRS6-F1
#
_cell.length_a   1.000
_cell.length_b   1.000
_cell.length_c   1.000
_cell.angle_alpha   90.00
_cell.angle_beta   90.00
_cell.angle_gamma   90.00
#
_symmetry.space_group_name_H-M   'P 1'
#
loop_
_entity.id
_entity.type
_entity.pdbx_description
1 polymer ?
#
loop_
_entity_poly.entity_id
_entity_poly.type
_entity_poly.pdbx_seq_one_letter_code
_entity_poly.pdbx_strand_id
1 'polypeptide(L)'
;MADQDIRIRLEGKATEGDVTALRNWLERERPLEDLLRDGRVRIRERPATAHDGTPMGTSQEIVIAVTSAGATVVFQELLEQVRRGVRAWRDNRRAVEDGEPPQGRVEPVNRHDG
;
A
#
# COMPACT_ATOMS: atom_id res chain seq x y z
N MET A 1 9.66 -20.37 -3.59
CA MET A 1 9.05 -19.14 -4.12
C MET A 1 9.21 -18.08 -3.05
N ALA A 2 9.82 -16.93 -3.38
CA ALA A 2 10.00 -15.86 -2.42
C ALA A 2 8.61 -15.34 -2.06
N ASP A 3 8.27 -15.44 -0.79
CA ASP A 3 7.00 -14.99 -0.27
C ASP A 3 7.13 -13.47 -0.06
N GLN A 4 6.81 -12.70 -1.12
CA GLN A 4 7.01 -11.25 -1.17
C GLN A 4 5.66 -10.55 -1.04
N ASP A 5 5.57 -9.66 -0.07
CA ASP A 5 4.44 -8.76 0.14
C ASP A 5 4.83 -7.34 -0.31
N ILE A 6 3.85 -6.49 -0.58
CA ILE A 6 4.09 -5.07 -0.91
C ILE A 6 3.70 -4.24 0.30
N ARG A 7 4.64 -3.48 0.84
CA ARG A 7 4.43 -2.53 1.93
C ARG A 7 4.26 -1.13 1.37
N ILE A 8 3.28 -0.42 1.88
CA ILE A 8 3.00 0.96 1.55
C ILE A 8 3.02 1.75 2.86
N ARG A 9 3.93 2.72 2.93
CA ARG A 9 4.08 3.61 4.07
C ARG A 9 3.73 5.03 3.64
N LEU A 10 2.87 5.69 4.42
CA LEU A 10 2.63 7.11 4.28
C LEU A 10 3.59 7.86 5.22
N GLU A 11 4.49 8.64 4.64
CA GLU A 11 5.47 9.47 5.35
C GLU A 11 5.05 10.95 5.35
N GLY A 12 5.50 11.71 6.36
CA GLY A 12 5.20 13.13 6.52
C GLY A 12 3.97 13.38 7.41
N LYS A 13 3.14 14.37 7.07
CA LYS A 13 1.91 14.74 7.79
C LYS A 13 0.74 13.77 7.58
N ALA A 14 1.04 12.51 7.31
CA ALA A 14 0.03 11.49 7.11
C ALA A 14 -0.71 11.19 8.42
N THR A 15 -2.04 11.12 8.33
CA THR A 15 -2.93 10.76 9.42
C THR A 15 -3.46 9.34 9.24
N GLU A 16 -3.98 8.73 10.30
CA GLU A 16 -4.63 7.41 10.20
C GLU A 16 -5.79 7.42 9.19
N GLY A 17 -6.51 8.54 9.08
CA GLY A 17 -7.55 8.73 8.06
C GLY A 17 -7.01 8.65 6.63
N ASP A 18 -5.77 9.08 6.39
CA ASP A 18 -5.12 9.00 5.08
C ASP A 18 -4.75 7.57 4.72
N VAL A 19 -4.34 6.77 5.72
CA VAL A 19 -4.08 5.33 5.55
C VAL A 19 -5.36 4.62 5.15
N THR A 20 -6.45 4.86 5.87
CA THR A 20 -7.76 4.27 5.55
C THR A 20 -8.29 4.76 4.18
N ALA A 21 -8.10 6.03 3.85
CA ALA A 21 -8.50 6.58 2.55
C ALA A 21 -7.70 5.96 1.39
N LEU A 22 -6.38 5.83 1.53
CA LEU A 22 -5.54 5.17 0.54
C LEU A 22 -5.88 3.69 0.41
N ARG A 23 -6.15 2.99 1.52
CA ARG A 23 -6.63 1.60 1.48
C ARG A 23 -7.91 1.50 0.66
N ASN A 24 -8.93 2.30 1.00
CA ASN A 24 -10.22 2.29 0.30
C ASN A 24 -10.06 2.63 -1.18
N TRP A 25 -9.11 3.50 -1.53
CA TRP A 25 -8.76 3.80 -2.91
C TRP A 25 -8.21 2.57 -3.63
N LEU A 26 -7.19 1.93 -3.05
CA LEU A 26 -6.56 0.74 -3.64
C LEU A 26 -7.51 -0.45 -3.74
N GLU A 27 -8.43 -0.61 -2.80
CA GLU A 27 -9.48 -1.65 -2.85
C GLU A 27 -10.47 -1.44 -4.00
N ARG A 28 -10.64 -0.19 -4.46
CA ARG A 28 -11.58 0.19 -5.54
C ARG A 28 -10.89 0.45 -6.87
N GLU A 29 -9.57 0.45 -6.89
CA GLU A 29 -8.81 0.73 -8.10
C GLU A 29 -8.76 -0.51 -8.97
N ARG A 30 -9.28 -0.42 -10.21
CA ARG A 30 -9.01 -1.43 -11.23
C ARG A 30 -7.61 -1.19 -11.75
N PRO A 31 -6.66 -2.13 -11.60
CA PRO A 31 -6.82 -3.61 -11.59
C PRO A 31 -6.72 -4.34 -10.23
N LEU A 32 -6.47 -3.65 -9.12
CA LEU A 32 -6.38 -4.27 -7.78
C LEU A 32 -7.71 -4.88 -7.33
N GLU A 33 -8.83 -4.22 -7.64
CA GLU A 33 -10.19 -4.70 -7.35
C GLU A 33 -10.40 -6.14 -7.87
N ASP A 34 -9.98 -6.43 -9.11
CA ASP A 34 -10.10 -7.76 -9.71
C ASP A 34 -9.25 -8.80 -8.98
N LEU A 35 -8.01 -8.45 -8.62
CA LEU A 35 -7.11 -9.35 -7.89
C LEU A 35 -7.60 -9.65 -6.46
N LEU A 36 -8.21 -8.66 -5.81
CA LEU A 36 -8.86 -8.82 -4.49
C LEU A 36 -10.08 -9.71 -4.60
N ARG A 37 -10.91 -9.49 -5.62
CA ARG A 37 -12.12 -10.25 -5.88
C ARG A 37 -11.82 -11.72 -6.23
N ASP A 38 -10.78 -11.96 -7.01
CA ASP A 38 -10.26 -13.29 -7.30
C ASP A 38 -9.54 -13.94 -6.11
N GLY A 39 -9.35 -13.20 -5.00
CA GLY A 39 -8.65 -13.66 -3.81
C GLY A 39 -7.15 -13.90 -4.04
N ARG A 40 -6.57 -13.36 -5.12
CA ARG A 40 -5.14 -13.47 -5.49
C ARG A 40 -4.25 -12.60 -4.63
N VAL A 41 -4.76 -11.47 -4.17
CA VAL A 41 -4.08 -10.56 -3.24
C VAL A 41 -4.98 -10.22 -2.06
N ARG A 42 -4.39 -9.80 -0.95
CA ARG A 42 -5.12 -9.38 0.24
C ARG A 42 -4.47 -8.13 0.82
N ILE A 43 -5.24 -7.05 0.89
CA ILE A 43 -4.83 -5.80 1.52
C ILE A 43 -5.11 -5.91 3.03
N ARG A 44 -4.14 -5.53 3.86
CA ARG A 44 -4.25 -5.48 5.32
C ARG A 44 -3.58 -4.21 5.85
N GLU A 45 -4.23 -3.53 6.77
CA GLU A 45 -3.59 -2.50 7.59
C GLU A 45 -2.84 -3.19 8.74
N ARG A 46 -1.60 -2.76 8.98
CA ARG A 46 -0.79 -3.21 10.11
C ARG A 46 -0.21 -2.00 10.83
N PRO A 47 0.07 -2.10 12.14
CA PRO A 47 0.84 -1.08 12.82
C PRO A 47 2.22 -0.95 12.14
N ALA A 48 2.66 0.28 11.94
CA ALA A 48 3.93 0.55 11.29
C ALA A 48 5.06 -0.09 12.11
N THR A 49 5.82 -1.02 11.53
CA THR A 49 6.97 -1.60 12.25
C THR A 49 7.94 -0.48 12.58
N ALA A 50 8.25 -0.31 13.86
CA ALA A 50 9.25 0.64 14.34
C ALA A 50 10.61 0.19 13.82
N HIS A 51 11.05 0.78 12.71
CA HIS A 51 12.44 0.71 12.29
C HIS A 51 13.17 1.87 12.99
N ASP A 52 14.31 1.55 13.59
CA ASP A 52 15.19 2.42 14.36
C ASP A 52 15.14 3.89 13.91
N GLY A 53 14.65 4.77 14.79
CA GLY A 53 15.12 6.15 14.83
C GLY A 53 14.30 7.28 14.21
N THR A 54 13.01 7.16 13.84
CA THR A 54 12.22 8.38 13.54
C THR A 54 10.72 8.29 13.91
N PRO A 55 10.25 9.01 14.96
CA PRO A 55 8.85 9.01 15.37
C PRO A 55 8.07 10.22 14.83
N MET A 56 7.98 10.38 13.49
CA MET A 56 7.15 11.43 12.87
C MET A 56 6.44 10.97 11.59
N GLY A 57 5.95 9.73 11.57
CA GLY A 57 5.07 9.22 10.51
C GLY A 57 3.92 8.41 11.11
N THR A 58 2.86 8.18 10.32
CA THR A 58 1.67 7.43 10.75
C THR A 58 2.05 6.11 11.41
N SER A 59 1.42 5.80 12.55
CA SER A 59 1.59 4.53 13.27
C SER A 59 1.03 3.31 12.51
N GLN A 60 0.60 3.47 11.26
CA GLN A 60 0.00 2.43 10.44
C GLN A 60 0.62 2.38 9.03
N GLU A 61 0.68 1.18 8.48
CA GLU A 61 1.13 0.86 7.14
C GLU A 61 0.14 -0.09 6.45
N ILE A 62 0.08 -0.03 5.12
CA ILE A 62 -0.76 -0.92 4.32
C ILE A 62 0.13 -1.99 3.73
N VAL A 63 -0.24 -3.25 3.91
CA VAL A 63 0.48 -4.40 3.35
C VAL A 63 -0.43 -5.18 2.41
N ILE A 64 0.04 -5.40 1.19
CA ILE A 64 -0.62 -6.19 0.17
C ILE A 64 0.09 -7.54 0.08
N ALA A 65 -0.57 -8.56 0.61
CA ALA A 65 -0.05 -9.92 0.62
C ALA A 65 -0.56 -10.68 -0.62
N VAL A 66 0.34 -11.27 -1.39
CA VAL A 66 -0.03 -12.17 -2.49
C VAL A 66 -0.41 -13.52 -1.88
N THR A 67 -1.61 -14.02 -2.18
CA THR A 67 -2.09 -15.30 -1.65
C THR A 67 -1.55 -16.46 -2.50
N SER A 68 -1.73 -17.69 -2.04
CA SER A 68 -1.43 -18.89 -2.83
C SER A 68 -2.21 -18.95 -4.15
N ALA A 69 -3.40 -18.35 -4.22
CA ALA A 69 -4.18 -18.23 -5.46
C ALA A 69 -3.57 -17.21 -6.44
N GLY A 70 -2.71 -16.31 -5.96
CA GLY A 70 -1.97 -15.34 -6.73
C GLY A 70 -0.59 -15.80 -7.19
N ALA A 71 -0.26 -17.09 -7.14
CA ALA A 71 1.06 -17.60 -7.54
C ALA A 71 1.44 -17.27 -9.00
N THR A 72 0.45 -16.98 -9.86
CA THR A 72 0.63 -16.50 -11.23
C THR A 72 0.70 -14.98 -11.37
N VAL A 73 0.45 -14.21 -10.31
CA VAL A 73 0.54 -12.75 -10.34
C VAL A 73 2.01 -12.35 -10.45
N VAL A 74 2.33 -11.58 -11.49
CA VAL A 74 3.66 -11.03 -11.66
C VAL A 74 3.87 -9.92 -10.63
N PHE A 75 4.65 -10.22 -9.60
CA PHE A 75 4.88 -9.31 -8.47
C PHE A 75 5.38 -7.92 -8.90
N GLN A 76 6.23 -7.85 -9.92
CA GLN A 76 6.72 -6.57 -10.45
C GLN A 76 5.58 -5.74 -11.07
N GLU A 77 4.69 -6.37 -11.83
CA GLU A 77 3.51 -5.69 -12.38
C GLU A 77 2.58 -5.23 -11.28
N LEU A 78 2.35 -6.06 -10.25
CA LEU A 78 1.57 -5.67 -9.07
C LEU A 78 2.21 -4.47 -8.35
N LEU A 79 3.53 -4.48 -8.14
CA LEU A 79 4.26 -3.39 -7.51
C LEU A 79 4.12 -2.09 -8.31
N GLU A 80 4.25 -2.16 -9.64
CA GLU A 80 4.03 -1.01 -10.52
C GLU A 80 2.59 -0.52 -10.48
N GLN A 81 1.61 -1.42 -10.46
CA GLN A 81 0.18 -1.08 -10.35
C GLN A 81 -0.09 -0.35 -9.03
N VAL A 82 0.39 -0.88 -7.91
CA VAL A 82 0.25 -0.25 -6.59
C VAL A 82 0.93 1.11 -6.55
N ARG A 83 2.12 1.25 -7.13
CA ARG A 83 2.81 2.55 -7.24
C ARG A 83 2.01 3.57 -8.05
N ARG A 84 1.38 3.13 -9.15
CA ARG A 84 0.50 3.99 -9.95
C ARG A 84 -0.74 4.39 -9.16
N GLY A 85 -1.33 3.47 -8.40
CA GLY A 85 -2.50 3.76 -7.58
C GLY A 85 -2.24 4.73 -6.46
N VAL A 86 -1.13 4.56 -5.74
CA VAL A 86 -0.69 5.49 -4.70
C VAL A 86 -0.43 6.87 -5.30
N ARG A 87 0.18 6.96 -6.50
CA ARG A 87 0.34 8.24 -7.21
C ARG A 87 -1.00 8.85 -7.60
N ALA A 88 -1.90 8.08 -8.19
CA ALA A 88 -3.21 8.56 -8.62
C ALA A 88 -4.05 9.09 -7.44
N TRP A 89 -4.05 8.36 -6.32
CA TRP A 89 -4.65 8.82 -5.06
C TRP A 89 -4.00 10.14 -4.60
N ARG A 90 -2.67 10.24 -4.64
CA ARG A 90 -1.93 11.43 -4.22
C ARG A 90 -2.25 12.64 -5.08
N ASP A 91 -2.30 12.47 -6.40
CA ASP A 91 -2.66 13.51 -7.37
C ASP A 91 -4.13 13.93 -7.20
N ASN A 92 -5.04 12.98 -6.97
CA ASN A 92 -6.44 13.27 -6.68
C ASN A 92 -6.58 14.07 -5.37
N ARG A 93 -5.89 13.65 -4.31
CA ARG A 93 -5.88 14.35 -3.04
C ARG A 93 -5.34 15.76 -3.16
N ARG A 94 -4.24 15.95 -3.90
CA ARG A 94 -3.69 17.30 -4.18
C ARG A 94 -4.70 18.20 -4.89
N ALA A 95 -5.58 17.62 -5.71
CA ALA A 95 -6.62 18.36 -6.42
C ALA A 95 -7.87 18.64 -5.58
N VAL A 96 -8.13 17.85 -4.53
CA VAL A 96 -9.35 17.90 -3.71
C VAL A 96 -9.11 18.60 -2.36
N GLU A 97 -7.97 18.36 -1.72
CA GLU A 97 -7.56 18.98 -0.46
C GLU A 97 -6.43 19.97 -0.71
N ASP A 98 -6.59 21.20 -0.25
CA ASP A 98 -5.56 22.26 -0.31
C ASP A 98 -4.47 21.95 0.73
N GLY A 99 -3.58 21.03 0.38
CA GLY A 99 -2.51 20.54 1.23
C GLY A 99 -1.54 19.63 0.49
N GLU A 100 -0.27 19.64 0.89
CA GLU A 100 0.72 18.73 0.31
C GLU A 100 0.41 17.30 0.78
N PRO A 101 0.05 16.38 -0.15
CA PRO A 101 -0.37 15.05 0.24
C PRO A 101 0.84 14.25 0.75
N PRO A 102 0.63 13.34 1.72
CA PRO A 102 1.73 12.57 2.30
C PRO A 102 2.46 11.75 1.24
N GLN A 103 3.75 11.50 1.48
CA GLN A 103 4.55 10.70 0.55
C GLN A 103 4.22 9.23 0.74
N GLY A 104 3.59 8.62 -0.27
CA GLY A 104 3.36 7.18 -0.31
C GLY A 104 4.58 6.43 -0.82
N ARG A 105 5.35 5.85 0.09
CA ARG A 105 6.50 5.00 -0.20
C ARG A 105 6.04 3.55 -0.38
N VAL A 106 6.29 2.97 -1.54
CA VAL A 106 5.90 1.60 -1.88
C VAL A 106 7.14 0.73 -2.04
N GLU A 107 7.32 -0.19 -1.11
CA GLU A 107 8.49 -1.05 -0.99
C GLU A 107 8.09 -2.54 -0.97
N PRO A 108 8.76 -3.39 -1.74
CA PRO A 108 8.59 -4.83 -1.61
C PRO A 108 9.25 -5.31 -0.31
N VAL A 109 8.54 -6.12 0.47
CA VAL A 109 9.04 -6.71 1.73
C VAL A 109 8.94 -8.22 1.67
N ASN A 110 9.94 -8.92 2.21
CA ASN A 110 9.87 -10.38 2.33
C ASN A 110 8.97 -10.75 3.51
N ARG A 111 8.00 -11.64 3.31
CA ARG A 111 7.06 -12.12 4.35
C ARG A 111 7.77 -12.74 5.56
N HIS A 112 9.02 -13.18 5.41
CA HIS A 112 9.85 -13.77 6.48
C HIS A 112 10.55 -12.76 7.41
N ASP A 113 10.47 -11.46 7.14
CA ASP A 113 11.16 -10.42 7.93
C ASP A 113 10.24 -9.77 8.99
N GLY A 114 9.27 -10.53 9.53
CA GLY A 114 8.25 -10.06 10.47
C GLY A 114 8.15 -10.88 11.74
#